data_AF-A0A3D3P363-F1
#
_entry.id   AF-A0A3D3P363-F1
#
_cell.length_a   1.000
_cell.length_b   1.000
_cell.length_c   1.000
_cell.angle_alpha   90.00
_cell.angle_beta   90.00
_cell.angle_gamma   90.00
#
_symmetry.space_group_name_H-M   'P 1'
#
loop_
_entity.id
_entity.type
_entity.pdbx_description
1 polymer ?
#
loop_
_entity_poly.entity_id
_entity_poly.type
_entity_poly.pdbx_seq_one_letter_code
_entity_poly.pdbx_strand_id
1 'polypeptide(L)'
;MRYTNLDLLFTPEGAIVGAVTLALTILICRPRKKKADSGPPASKDIVGRFRASMEINYQRWHDGVGYDLPLIAQATPEERARIEKLVLAEPVYDWRVVEALCHLRTPDAIARLKNALATSADHSVRMAVTERAGDIVSPEERSAAIIAAVREAPLVKGLHHALQQIPAFRRPEIIEEVRQAVLKREGDGVPHCAGLLLFLHGKAVSLFDNAHRDLLLRFNTKDPAARAAACRDLFELIGDSPAA
;
A
#
# COMPACT_ATOMS: atom_id res chain seq x y z
N MET A 1 -27.00 -2.67 20.29
CA MET A 1 -27.28 -4.11 20.41
C MET A 1 -25.94 -4.83 20.24
N ARG A 2 -25.35 -5.29 21.34
CA ARG A 2 -24.04 -5.94 21.40
C ARG A 2 -24.29 -7.45 21.38
N TYR A 3 -23.64 -8.19 20.49
CA TYR A 3 -23.56 -9.65 20.59
C TYR A 3 -22.09 -10.04 20.77
N THR A 4 -21.76 -10.37 22.01
CA THR A 4 -20.54 -11.08 22.41
C THR A 4 -20.89 -12.56 22.48
N ASN A 5 -20.32 -13.39 21.61
CA ASN A 5 -20.33 -14.84 21.74
C ASN A 5 -19.22 -15.24 22.72
N LEU A 6 -19.56 -15.43 24.00
CA LEU A 6 -18.62 -15.83 25.05
C LEU A 6 -19.07 -17.07 25.85
N ASP A 7 -19.89 -17.94 25.26
CA ASP A 7 -20.47 -19.11 25.96
C ASP A 7 -19.97 -20.49 25.47
N LEU A 8 -18.83 -20.54 24.77
CA LEU A 8 -18.25 -21.81 24.29
C LEU A 8 -16.98 -22.27 25.04
N LEU A 9 -16.70 -21.72 26.23
CA LEU A 9 -15.45 -22.01 26.97
C LEU A 9 -15.60 -22.91 28.21
N PHE A 10 -16.76 -23.48 28.50
CA PHE A 10 -16.95 -24.31 29.70
C PHE A 10 -17.57 -25.69 29.44
N THR A 11 -16.92 -26.48 28.57
CA THR A 11 -17.05 -27.95 28.59
C THR A 11 -15.68 -28.59 28.82
N PRO A 12 -15.60 -29.75 29.50
CA PRO A 12 -14.34 -30.42 29.81
C PRO A 12 -13.54 -30.86 28.56
N GLU A 13 -14.16 -30.90 27.38
CA GLU A 13 -13.48 -31.13 26.10
C GLU A 13 -12.79 -29.86 25.53
N GLY A 14 -13.21 -28.66 25.93
CA GLY A 14 -12.62 -27.38 25.52
C GLY A 14 -11.27 -27.06 26.18
N ALA A 15 -10.98 -27.66 27.34
CA ALA A 15 -9.73 -27.45 28.07
C ALA A 15 -8.52 -28.15 27.41
N ILE A 16 -8.74 -29.28 26.73
CA ILE A 16 -7.68 -30.03 26.03
C ILE A 16 -7.36 -29.37 24.67
N VAL A 17 -8.39 -28.85 23.97
CA VAL A 17 -8.19 -28.11 22.72
C VAL A 17 -7.48 -26.77 22.99
N GLY A 18 -7.83 -26.06 24.06
CA GLY A 18 -7.19 -24.79 24.44
C GLY A 18 -5.69 -24.89 24.76
N ALA A 19 -5.25 -25.98 25.41
CA ALA A 19 -3.84 -26.21 25.72
C ALA A 19 -3.01 -26.59 24.48
N VAL A 20 -3.58 -27.36 23.55
CA VAL A 20 -2.92 -27.73 22.29
C VAL A 20 -2.84 -26.55 21.33
N THR A 21 -3.86 -25.69 21.27
CA THR A 21 -3.82 -24.45 20.46
C THR A 21 -2.79 -23.46 21.00
N LEU A 22 -2.68 -23.27 22.32
CA LEU A 22 -1.68 -22.35 22.89
C LEU A 22 -0.24 -22.85 22.69
N ALA A 23 0.00 -24.17 22.79
CA ALA A 23 1.31 -24.75 22.52
C ALA A 23 1.70 -24.69 21.02
N LEU A 24 0.74 -24.83 20.10
CA LEU A 24 1.00 -24.65 18.67
C LEU A 24 1.22 -23.17 18.31
N THR A 25 0.49 -22.23 18.94
CA THR A 25 0.71 -20.79 18.75
C THR A 25 2.08 -20.35 19.28
N ILE A 26 2.56 -20.88 20.40
CA ILE A 26 3.91 -20.57 20.93
C ILE A 26 5.03 -21.18 20.05
N LEU A 27 4.78 -22.31 19.39
CA LEU A 27 5.76 -22.93 18.47
C LEU A 27 5.79 -22.23 17.10
N ILE A 28 4.66 -21.68 16.63
CA ILE A 28 4.54 -20.93 15.36
C ILE A 28 4.96 -19.46 15.53
N CYS A 29 4.75 -18.86 16.71
CA CYS A 29 5.15 -17.49 17.05
C CYS A 29 6.49 -17.39 17.78
N ARG A 30 7.36 -18.41 17.67
CA ARG A 30 8.75 -18.23 18.10
C ARG A 30 9.33 -17.05 17.30
N PRO A 31 9.78 -15.95 17.91
CA PRO A 31 10.51 -14.95 17.17
C PRO A 31 11.71 -15.67 16.55
N ARG A 32 11.72 -15.76 15.22
CA ARG A 32 12.92 -16.18 14.49
C ARG A 32 14.04 -15.30 15.04
N LYS A 33 15.04 -15.91 15.67
CA LYS A 33 16.29 -15.20 16.00
C LYS A 33 16.66 -14.44 14.74
N LYS A 34 16.60 -13.10 14.78
CA LYS A 34 17.14 -12.24 13.73
C LYS A 34 18.56 -12.74 13.53
N LYS A 35 18.82 -13.45 12.43
CA LYS A 35 20.21 -13.61 11.98
C LYS A 35 20.69 -12.19 11.79
N ALA A 36 21.75 -11.84 12.52
CA ALA A 36 22.42 -10.56 12.33
C ALA A 36 22.73 -10.45 10.84
N ASP A 37 22.12 -9.46 10.21
CA ASP A 37 22.33 -9.12 8.80
C ASP A 37 23.83 -8.92 8.62
N SER A 38 24.46 -9.67 7.73
CA SER A 38 25.88 -9.55 7.39
C SER A 38 26.09 -8.32 6.50
N GLY A 39 25.66 -7.17 7.00
CA GLY A 39 25.95 -5.86 6.43
C GLY A 39 27.34 -5.36 6.85
N PRO A 40 27.76 -4.19 6.35
CA PRO A 40 28.99 -3.52 6.78
C PRO A 40 29.05 -3.45 8.32
N PRO A 41 30.25 -3.51 8.94
CA PRO A 41 30.38 -3.46 10.39
C PRO A 41 29.61 -2.27 10.95
N ALA A 42 28.82 -2.50 12.01
CA ALA A 42 28.02 -1.46 12.65
C ALA A 42 28.91 -0.27 13.00
N SER A 43 28.80 0.82 12.22
CA SER A 43 29.43 2.09 12.56
C SER A 43 29.08 2.45 14.00
N LYS A 44 30.05 2.92 14.79
CA LYS A 44 29.78 3.39 16.15
C LYS A 44 28.97 4.69 16.16
N ASP A 45 29.02 5.45 15.06
CA ASP A 45 28.28 6.70 14.87
C ASP A 45 26.91 6.46 14.20
N ILE A 46 25.89 7.20 14.66
CA ILE A 46 24.49 7.15 14.20
C ILE A 46 24.40 7.42 12.70
N VAL A 47 25.18 8.38 12.18
CA VAL A 47 25.14 8.74 10.75
C VAL A 47 25.67 7.61 9.89
N GLY A 48 26.77 6.97 10.28
CA GLY A 48 27.29 5.79 9.60
C GLY A 48 26.32 4.61 9.63
N ARG A 49 25.58 4.40 10.73
CA ARG A 49 24.53 3.37 10.79
C ARG A 49 23.36 3.68 9.87
N PHE A 50 22.93 4.94 9.82
CA PHE A 50 21.88 5.36 8.91
C PHE A 50 22.31 5.17 7.45
N ARG A 51 23.53 5.57 7.09
CA ARG A 51 24.10 5.33 5.75
C ARG A 51 24.11 3.84 5.39
N ALA A 52 24.53 2.96 6.30
CA ALA A 52 24.48 1.51 6.06
C ALA A 52 23.05 0.96 5.92
N SER A 53 22.05 1.66 6.45
CA SER A 53 20.63 1.32 6.21
C SER A 53 20.13 1.74 4.83
N MET A 54 20.80 2.70 4.18
CA MET A 54 20.45 3.16 2.83
C MET A 54 20.83 2.14 1.75
N GLU A 55 21.85 1.33 2.01
CA GLU A 55 22.27 0.23 1.14
C GLU A 55 21.22 -0.89 1.14
N ILE A 56 20.68 -1.18 -0.03
CA ILE A 56 19.68 -2.24 -0.23
C ILE A 56 20.37 -3.55 -0.58
N ASN A 57 20.04 -4.61 0.16
CA ASN A 57 20.39 -5.98 -0.20
C ASN A 57 19.12 -6.75 -0.59
N TYR A 58 19.29 -7.92 -1.22
CA TYR A 58 18.15 -8.73 -1.69
C TYR A 58 17.14 -9.03 -0.58
N GLN A 59 17.61 -9.35 0.62
CA GLN A 59 16.73 -9.67 1.75
C GLN A 59 15.91 -8.46 2.18
N ARG A 60 16.52 -7.29 2.30
CA ARG A 60 15.84 -6.05 2.67
C ARG A 60 14.82 -5.64 1.62
N TRP A 61 15.14 -5.79 0.34
CA TRP A 61 14.18 -5.56 -0.74
C TRP A 61 13.00 -6.54 -0.67
N HIS A 62 13.29 -7.84 -0.53
CA HIS A 62 12.28 -8.90 -0.47
C HIS A 62 11.35 -8.75 0.73
N ASP A 63 11.90 -8.38 1.89
CA ASP A 63 11.14 -8.25 3.14
C ASP A 63 10.52 -6.85 3.32
N GLY A 64 10.68 -5.95 2.34
CA GLY A 64 10.14 -4.59 2.41
C GLY A 64 10.76 -3.74 3.52
N VAL A 65 12.04 -3.93 3.82
CA VAL A 65 12.76 -3.21 4.88
C VAL A 65 13.26 -1.86 4.35
N GLY A 66 12.76 -0.77 4.96
CA GLY A 66 13.18 0.60 4.69
C GLY A 66 14.49 1.00 5.35
N TYR A 67 14.79 2.30 5.35
CA TYR A 67 15.91 2.85 6.12
C TYR A 67 15.67 2.69 7.62
N ASP A 68 16.73 2.78 8.43
CA ASP A 68 16.62 2.73 9.90
C ASP A 68 16.17 4.11 10.44
N LEU A 69 14.89 4.44 10.22
CA LEU A 69 14.27 5.71 10.57
C LEU A 69 14.33 6.05 12.08
N PRO A 70 14.25 5.08 13.02
CA PRO A 70 14.48 5.36 14.44
C PRO A 70 15.82 6.07 14.74
N LEU A 71 16.83 5.96 13.88
CA LEU A 71 18.09 6.69 14.03
C LEU A 71 17.94 8.19 13.87
N ILE A 72 17.00 8.66 13.04
CA ILE A 72 16.73 10.09 12.85
C ILE A 72 16.25 10.73 14.17
N ALA A 73 15.45 9.98 14.95
CA ALA A 73 14.94 10.44 16.23
C ALA A 73 15.98 10.41 17.36
N GLN A 74 16.98 9.52 17.25
CA GLN A 74 18.07 9.37 18.24
C GLN A 74 19.25 10.31 17.97
N ALA A 75 19.36 10.85 16.76
CA ALA A 75 20.46 11.70 16.33
C ALA A 75 20.49 13.04 17.09
N THR A 76 21.70 13.53 17.38
CA THR A 76 21.88 14.94 17.77
C THR A 76 21.46 15.88 16.63
N PRO A 77 21.26 17.19 16.88
CA PRO A 77 20.96 18.15 15.81
C PRO A 77 21.98 18.13 14.67
N GLU A 78 23.27 18.01 14.98
CA GLU A 78 24.36 17.94 14.00
C GLU A 78 24.33 16.63 13.21
N GLU A 79 24.08 15.51 13.88
CA GLU A 79 23.92 14.20 13.24
C GLU A 79 22.71 14.17 12.32
N ARG A 80 21.58 14.73 12.76
CA ARG A 80 20.35 14.84 11.97
C ARG A 80 20.57 15.68 10.72
N ALA A 81 21.28 16.80 10.83
CA ALA A 81 21.65 17.62 9.67
C ALA A 81 22.56 16.88 8.69
N ARG A 82 23.44 16.00 9.17
CA ARG A 82 24.25 15.13 8.29
C ARG A 82 23.40 14.05 7.63
N ILE A 83 22.47 13.43 8.34
CA ILE A 83 21.51 12.45 7.78
C ILE A 83 20.65 13.11 6.71
N GLU A 84 20.13 14.30 6.97
CA GLU A 84 19.35 15.07 6.01
C GLU A 84 20.10 15.29 4.70
N LYS A 85 21.38 15.70 4.78
CA LYS A 85 22.23 15.85 3.59
C LYS A 85 22.36 14.56 2.78
N LEU A 86 22.43 13.39 3.44
CA LEU A 86 22.46 12.11 2.75
C LEU A 86 21.14 11.83 2.03
N VAL A 87 20.01 12.01 2.71
CA VAL A 87 18.68 11.76 2.13
C VAL A 87 18.37 12.73 0.98
N LEU A 88 18.74 14.00 1.10
CA LEU A 88 18.51 15.01 0.05
C LEU A 88 19.40 14.81 -1.19
N ALA A 89 20.54 14.13 -1.03
CA ALA A 89 21.41 13.77 -2.15
C ALA A 89 20.83 12.60 -2.98
N GLU A 90 19.98 11.76 -2.39
CA GLU A 90 19.36 10.64 -3.10
C GLU A 90 18.20 11.10 -4.02
N PRO A 91 18.05 10.51 -5.21
CA PRO A 91 16.84 10.68 -6.00
C PRO A 91 15.64 10.06 -5.26
N VAL A 92 14.45 10.66 -5.40
CA VAL A 92 13.22 10.09 -4.82
C VAL A 92 12.66 9.05 -5.79
N TYR A 93 13.26 7.85 -5.81
CA TYR A 93 12.88 6.78 -6.73
C TYR A 93 11.95 5.72 -6.12
N ASP A 94 11.83 5.68 -4.79
CA ASP A 94 10.95 4.73 -4.10
C ASP A 94 10.37 5.30 -2.79
N TRP A 95 9.58 4.46 -2.12
CA TRP A 95 8.88 4.81 -0.88
C TRP A 95 9.83 5.00 0.32
N ARG A 96 11.04 4.43 0.31
CA ARG A 96 11.98 4.51 1.46
C ARG A 96 12.53 5.91 1.61
N VAL A 97 12.87 6.55 0.48
CA VAL A 97 13.28 7.95 0.46
C VAL A 97 12.13 8.85 0.92
N VAL A 98 10.90 8.57 0.47
CA VAL A 98 9.70 9.30 0.92
C VAL A 98 9.54 9.20 2.44
N GLU A 99 9.67 8.00 3.02
CA GLU A 99 9.59 7.83 4.48
C GLU A 99 10.66 8.59 5.24
N ALA A 100 11.90 8.58 4.75
CA ALA A 100 12.99 9.32 5.37
C ALA A 100 12.72 10.82 5.37
N LEU A 101 12.25 11.37 4.25
CA LEU A 101 11.84 12.78 4.15
C LEU A 101 10.68 13.10 5.11
N CYS A 102 9.71 12.19 5.24
CA CYS A 102 8.59 12.33 6.18
C CYS A 102 9.05 12.32 7.65
N HIS A 103 10.15 11.65 7.99
CA HIS A 103 10.73 11.67 9.33
C HIS A 103 11.58 12.94 9.58
N LEU A 104 12.27 13.43 8.55
CA LEU A 104 13.09 14.64 8.67
C LEU A 104 12.25 15.90 8.89
N ARG A 105 11.14 16.06 8.14
CA ARG A 105 10.20 17.19 8.24
C ARG A 105 10.82 18.60 8.23
N THR A 106 12.03 18.74 7.68
CA THR A 106 12.65 20.04 7.46
C THR A 106 11.99 20.74 6.26
N PRO A 107 12.16 22.06 6.12
CA PRO A 107 11.63 22.78 4.97
C PRO A 107 12.08 22.17 3.62
N ASP A 108 13.34 21.77 3.51
CA ASP A 108 13.89 21.14 2.31
C ASP A 108 13.30 19.75 2.07
N ALA A 109 13.09 18.96 3.13
CA ALA A 109 12.45 17.65 3.01
C ALA A 109 10.99 17.77 2.55
N ILE A 110 10.25 18.74 3.09
CA ILE A 110 8.86 19.03 2.68
C ILE A 110 8.83 19.51 1.22
N ALA A 111 9.73 20.42 0.83
CA ALA A 111 9.84 20.88 -0.54
C ALA A 111 10.13 19.72 -1.50
N ARG A 112 11.01 18.80 -1.11
CA ARG A 112 11.33 17.60 -1.89
C ARG A 112 10.14 16.65 -2.05
N LEU A 113 9.34 16.44 -1.01
CA LEU A 113 8.11 15.65 -1.06
C LEU A 113 7.07 16.27 -2.02
N LYS A 114 6.85 17.59 -1.91
CA LYS A 114 5.93 18.31 -2.81
C LYS A 114 6.40 18.23 -4.26
N ASN A 115 7.69 18.41 -4.51
CA ASN A 115 8.25 18.26 -5.85
C ASN A 115 8.08 16.84 -6.39
N ALA A 116 8.31 15.81 -5.55
CA ALA A 116 8.14 14.41 -5.95
C ALA A 116 6.68 14.10 -6.32
N LEU A 117 5.71 14.63 -5.56
CA LEU A 117 4.29 14.49 -5.88
C LEU A 117 3.96 15.13 -7.24
N ALA A 118 4.47 16.33 -7.49
CA ALA A 118 4.16 17.10 -8.70
C ALA A 118 4.85 16.55 -9.97
N THR A 119 6.08 16.05 -9.86
CA THR A 119 6.96 15.84 -11.03
C THR A 119 7.36 14.37 -11.26
N SER A 120 7.18 13.48 -10.28
CA SER A 120 7.60 12.09 -10.46
C SER A 120 6.78 11.39 -11.55
N ALA A 121 7.47 10.77 -12.50
CA ALA A 121 6.85 9.89 -13.48
C ALA A 121 6.43 8.54 -12.86
N ASP A 122 7.04 8.15 -11.73
CA ASP A 122 6.67 6.91 -11.02
C ASP A 122 5.47 7.17 -10.11
N HIS A 123 4.33 6.59 -10.47
CA HIS A 123 3.11 6.71 -9.67
C HIS A 123 3.27 6.09 -8.28
N SER A 124 4.14 5.10 -8.09
CA SER A 124 4.41 4.51 -6.76
C SER A 124 5.00 5.53 -5.80
N VAL A 125 5.89 6.40 -6.30
CA VAL A 125 6.45 7.50 -5.50
C VAL A 125 5.35 8.48 -5.12
N ARG A 126 4.52 8.91 -6.08
CA ARG A 126 3.39 9.82 -5.81
C ARG A 126 2.42 9.22 -4.79
N MET A 127 2.09 7.93 -4.93
CA MET A 127 1.24 7.22 -3.99
C MET A 127 1.86 7.14 -2.60
N ALA A 128 3.15 6.85 -2.49
CA ALA A 128 3.84 6.86 -1.21
C ALA A 128 3.78 8.23 -0.52
N VAL A 129 3.92 9.33 -1.28
CA VAL A 129 3.79 10.70 -0.73
C VAL A 129 2.37 10.95 -0.23
N THR A 130 1.34 10.63 -1.02
CA THR A 130 -0.07 10.83 -0.60
C THR A 130 -0.46 10.00 0.62
N GLU A 131 0.15 8.82 0.79
CA GLU A 131 -0.11 7.90 1.90
C GLU A 131 0.60 8.36 3.19
N ARG A 132 1.87 8.76 3.09
CA ARG A 132 2.75 8.99 4.25
C ARG A 132 2.87 10.45 4.65
N ALA A 133 2.67 11.36 3.70
CA ALA A 133 2.78 12.81 3.90
C ALA A 133 1.43 13.50 3.64
N GLY A 134 0.32 12.82 3.94
CA GLY A 134 -1.04 13.32 3.66
C GLY A 134 -1.37 14.66 4.35
N ASP A 135 -0.62 15.04 5.39
CA ASP A 135 -0.76 16.31 6.08
C ASP A 135 -0.23 17.52 5.28
N ILE A 136 0.67 17.30 4.30
CA ILE A 136 1.22 18.36 3.44
C ILE A 136 0.64 18.34 2.03
N VAL A 137 -0.29 17.42 1.75
CA VAL A 137 -0.93 17.21 0.45
C VAL A 137 -2.39 17.64 0.54
N SER A 138 -2.82 18.54 -0.34
CA SER A 138 -4.23 18.92 -0.41
C SER A 138 -5.12 17.76 -0.90
N PRO A 139 -6.41 17.75 -0.53
CA PRO A 139 -7.35 16.77 -1.07
C PRO A 139 -7.39 16.75 -2.60
N GLU A 140 -7.22 17.90 -3.25
CA GLU A 140 -7.22 18.07 -4.70
C GLU A 140 -5.99 17.44 -5.35
N GLU A 141 -4.79 17.69 -4.80
CA GLU A 141 -3.55 17.05 -5.25
C GLU A 141 -3.60 15.52 -5.06
N ARG A 142 -4.18 15.07 -3.94
CA ARG A 142 -4.38 13.63 -3.67
C ARG A 142 -5.33 13.01 -4.68
N SER A 143 -6.47 13.66 -4.97
CA SER A 143 -7.39 13.21 -6.04
C SER A 143 -6.68 13.12 -7.37
N ALA A 144 -5.95 14.16 -7.78
CA ALA A 144 -5.26 14.20 -9.06
C ALA A 144 -4.22 13.06 -9.18
N ALA A 145 -3.44 12.80 -8.12
CA ALA A 145 -2.46 11.73 -8.10
C ALA A 145 -3.11 10.34 -8.19
N ILE A 146 -4.22 10.12 -7.47
CA ILE A 146 -4.96 8.84 -7.51
C ILE A 146 -5.58 8.63 -8.89
N ILE A 147 -6.26 9.64 -9.44
CA ILE A 147 -6.88 9.58 -10.78
C ILE A 147 -5.82 9.25 -11.84
N ALA A 148 -4.68 9.93 -11.82
CA ALA A 148 -3.58 9.65 -12.74
C ALA A 148 -3.09 8.19 -12.61
N ALA A 149 -2.94 7.67 -11.38
CA ALA A 149 -2.55 6.29 -11.17
C ALA A 149 -3.61 5.29 -11.64
N VAL A 150 -4.89 5.55 -11.36
CA VAL A 150 -6.02 4.72 -11.83
C VAL A 150 -6.13 4.72 -13.34
N ARG A 151 -5.68 5.77 -14.04
CA ARG A 151 -5.72 5.86 -15.50
C ARG A 151 -4.53 5.19 -16.18
N GLU A 152 -3.32 5.39 -15.65
CA GLU A 152 -2.08 5.13 -16.42
C GLU A 152 -1.12 4.15 -15.73
N ALA A 153 -1.14 4.06 -14.40
CA ALA A 153 -0.12 3.31 -13.68
C ALA A 153 -0.21 1.81 -13.98
N PRO A 154 0.92 1.11 -14.17
CA PRO A 154 0.98 -0.34 -14.10
C PRO A 154 0.53 -0.84 -12.72
N LEU A 155 0.03 -2.08 -12.65
CA LEU A 155 -0.48 -2.67 -11.41
C LEU A 155 0.50 -2.53 -10.24
N VAL A 156 1.73 -3.00 -10.43
CA VAL A 156 2.79 -2.99 -9.40
C VAL A 156 3.52 -1.65 -9.28
N LYS A 157 3.31 -0.71 -10.20
CA LYS A 157 3.96 0.61 -10.20
C LYS A 157 2.95 1.74 -9.97
N GLY A 158 2.09 1.56 -8.97
CA GLY A 158 1.25 2.64 -8.44
C GLY A 158 -0.24 2.36 -8.45
N LEU A 159 -0.78 1.58 -9.39
CA LEU A 159 -2.23 1.31 -9.41
C LEU A 159 -2.68 0.57 -8.15
N HIS A 160 -1.96 -0.48 -7.73
CA HIS A 160 -2.28 -1.20 -6.50
C HIS A 160 -2.34 -0.25 -5.29
N HIS A 161 -1.32 0.62 -5.12
CA HIS A 161 -1.28 1.59 -4.04
C HIS A 161 -2.41 2.63 -4.11
N ALA A 162 -2.78 3.07 -5.32
CA ALA A 162 -3.92 3.95 -5.51
C ALA A 162 -5.20 3.29 -5.02
N LEU A 163 -5.48 2.06 -5.46
CA LEU A 163 -6.69 1.32 -5.08
C LEU A 163 -6.81 1.07 -3.57
N GLN A 164 -5.69 0.89 -2.85
CA GLN A 164 -5.69 0.75 -1.38
C GLN A 164 -6.11 2.03 -0.64
N GLN A 165 -5.87 3.21 -1.23
CA GLN A 165 -6.22 4.47 -0.59
C GLN A 165 -7.70 4.85 -0.76
N ILE A 166 -8.32 4.45 -1.87
CA ILE A 166 -9.68 4.86 -2.25
C ILE A 166 -10.73 4.52 -1.18
N PRO A 167 -10.72 3.33 -0.52
CA PRO A 167 -11.65 3.03 0.56
C PRO A 167 -11.71 4.06 1.69
N ALA A 168 -10.57 4.65 2.04
CA ALA A 168 -10.44 5.65 3.10
C ALA A 168 -10.54 7.09 2.60
N PHE A 169 -10.29 7.32 1.30
CA PHE A 169 -10.36 8.63 0.66
C PHE A 169 -11.35 8.59 -0.52
N ARG A 170 -12.64 8.37 -0.20
CA ARG A 170 -13.70 8.24 -1.20
C ARG A 170 -14.12 9.60 -1.71
N ARG A 171 -13.91 9.86 -3.01
CA ARG A 171 -14.48 11.01 -3.70
C ARG A 171 -15.17 10.60 -5.00
N PRO A 172 -16.29 11.23 -5.38
CA PRO A 172 -17.07 10.83 -6.56
C PRO A 172 -16.24 10.78 -7.84
N GLU A 173 -15.34 11.75 -8.05
CA GLU A 173 -14.53 11.83 -9.25
C GLU A 173 -13.49 10.68 -9.35
N ILE A 174 -13.02 10.17 -8.21
CA ILE A 174 -12.12 9.01 -8.17
C ILE A 174 -12.90 7.73 -8.49
N ILE A 175 -14.10 7.59 -7.92
CA ILE A 175 -14.95 6.41 -8.15
C ILE A 175 -15.34 6.34 -9.63
N GLU A 176 -15.67 7.48 -10.24
CA GLU A 176 -15.93 7.55 -11.68
C GLU A 176 -14.70 7.16 -12.49
N GLU A 177 -13.49 7.61 -12.11
CA GLU A 177 -12.27 7.18 -12.82
C GLU A 177 -12.03 5.66 -12.68
N VAL A 178 -12.32 5.05 -11.52
CA VAL A 178 -12.25 3.58 -11.35
C VAL A 178 -13.28 2.90 -12.26
N ARG A 179 -14.49 3.46 -12.38
CA ARG A 179 -15.53 2.98 -13.30
C ARG A 179 -15.07 3.03 -14.75
N GLN A 180 -14.50 4.16 -15.17
CA GLN A 180 -13.90 4.35 -16.49
C GLN A 180 -12.73 3.38 -16.72
N ALA A 181 -11.93 3.12 -15.69
CA ALA A 181 -10.82 2.20 -15.77
C ALA A 181 -11.29 0.76 -16.04
N VAL A 182 -12.39 0.31 -15.46
CA VAL A 182 -12.97 -1.01 -15.77
C VAL A 182 -13.41 -1.11 -17.23
N LEU A 183 -13.96 -0.02 -17.79
CA LEU A 183 -14.46 0.04 -19.15
C LEU A 183 -13.36 0.13 -20.21
N LYS A 184 -12.31 0.92 -19.94
CA LYS A 184 -11.37 1.39 -20.97
C LYS A 184 -9.97 0.81 -20.83
N ARG A 185 -9.56 0.38 -19.63
CA ARG A 185 -8.21 -0.16 -19.46
C ARG A 185 -8.12 -1.57 -20.01
N GLU A 186 -6.90 -1.90 -20.40
CA GLU A 186 -6.49 -3.26 -20.69
C GLU A 186 -5.52 -3.77 -19.61
N GLY A 187 -5.30 -5.08 -19.60
CA GLY A 187 -4.31 -5.72 -18.75
C GLY A 187 -4.81 -6.13 -17.36
N ASP A 188 -3.83 -6.41 -16.51
CA ASP A 188 -3.98 -7.01 -15.18
C ASP A 188 -4.66 -6.08 -14.15
N GLY A 189 -4.65 -4.77 -14.39
CA GLY A 189 -5.28 -3.78 -13.52
C GLY A 189 -6.82 -3.79 -13.54
N VAL A 190 -7.45 -4.28 -14.60
CA VAL A 190 -8.91 -4.25 -14.76
C VAL A 190 -9.67 -5.04 -13.68
N PRO A 191 -9.34 -6.32 -13.40
CA PRO A 191 -10.02 -7.06 -12.33
C PRO A 191 -9.83 -6.40 -10.94
N HIS A 192 -8.74 -5.69 -10.73
CA HIS A 192 -8.49 -4.97 -9.47
C HIS A 192 -9.43 -3.77 -9.30
N CYS A 193 -9.67 -3.03 -10.39
CA CYS A 193 -10.63 -1.93 -10.40
C CYS A 193 -12.07 -2.47 -10.21
N ALA A 194 -12.42 -3.57 -10.87
CA ALA A 194 -13.73 -4.22 -10.72
C ALA A 194 -13.97 -4.72 -9.28
N GLY A 195 -12.96 -5.35 -8.67
CA GLY A 195 -13.00 -5.79 -7.28
C GLY A 195 -13.18 -4.62 -6.30
N LEU A 196 -12.54 -3.47 -6.57
CA LEU A 196 -12.76 -2.26 -5.79
C LEU A 196 -14.20 -1.75 -5.91
N LEU A 197 -14.80 -1.73 -7.09
CA LEU A 197 -16.21 -1.32 -7.24
C LEU A 197 -17.15 -2.23 -6.45
N LEU A 198 -16.97 -3.55 -6.53
CA LEU A 198 -17.75 -4.51 -5.73
C LEU A 198 -17.65 -4.23 -4.23
N PHE A 199 -16.43 -3.97 -3.74
CA PHE A 199 -16.19 -3.66 -2.34
C PHE A 199 -16.81 -2.32 -1.92
N LEU A 200 -16.66 -1.27 -2.73
CA LEU A 200 -17.22 0.05 -2.45
C LEU A 200 -18.75 0.06 -2.41
N HIS A 201 -19.40 -0.81 -3.20
CA HIS A 201 -20.86 -1.00 -3.24
C HIS A 201 -21.37 -2.09 -2.27
N GLY A 202 -20.52 -2.61 -1.38
CA GLY A 202 -20.91 -3.59 -0.37
C GLY A 202 -21.31 -4.95 -0.94
N LYS A 203 -20.92 -5.25 -2.18
CA LYS A 203 -21.15 -6.55 -2.82
C LYS A 203 -20.05 -7.56 -2.49
N ALA A 204 -18.88 -7.07 -2.08
CA ALA A 204 -17.75 -7.88 -1.65
C ALA A 204 -17.28 -7.44 -0.25
N VAL A 205 -16.78 -8.39 0.55
CA VAL A 205 -16.22 -8.08 1.89
C VAL A 205 -14.77 -7.60 1.85
N SER A 206 -14.10 -7.78 0.71
CA SER A 206 -12.74 -7.32 0.46
C SER A 206 -12.51 -7.09 -1.04
N LEU A 207 -11.37 -6.47 -1.39
CA LEU A 207 -10.96 -6.24 -2.78
C LEU A 207 -10.87 -7.52 -3.64
N PHE A 208 -10.53 -8.65 -3.01
CA PHE A 208 -10.39 -9.95 -3.66
C PHE A 208 -11.26 -11.00 -2.96
N ASP A 209 -12.55 -10.72 -2.91
CA ASP A 209 -13.52 -11.66 -2.38
C ASP A 209 -13.67 -12.87 -3.31
N ASN A 210 -13.38 -14.06 -2.80
CA ASN A 210 -13.47 -15.30 -3.56
C ASN A 210 -14.89 -15.57 -4.07
N ALA A 211 -15.93 -15.01 -3.44
CA ALA A 211 -17.31 -15.12 -3.90
C ALA A 211 -17.51 -14.54 -5.31
N HIS A 212 -16.68 -13.58 -5.71
CA HIS A 212 -16.75 -12.91 -7.02
C HIS A 212 -15.62 -13.32 -7.96
N ARG A 213 -14.84 -14.35 -7.60
CA ARG A 213 -13.67 -14.79 -8.37
C ARG A 213 -14.02 -15.08 -9.84
N ASP A 214 -15.13 -15.77 -10.07
CA ASP A 214 -15.54 -16.15 -11.43
C ASP A 214 -15.88 -14.94 -12.29
N LEU A 215 -16.55 -13.92 -11.73
CA LEU A 215 -16.78 -12.65 -12.42
C LEU A 215 -15.46 -11.93 -12.72
N LEU A 216 -14.57 -11.83 -11.72
CA LEU A 216 -13.30 -11.12 -11.86
C LEU A 216 -12.38 -11.78 -12.91
N LEU A 217 -12.38 -13.11 -13.00
CA LEU A 217 -11.57 -13.84 -13.99
C LEU A 217 -12.02 -13.62 -15.42
N ARG A 218 -13.28 -13.25 -15.67
CA ARG A 218 -13.78 -12.91 -17.02
C ARG A 218 -13.13 -11.65 -17.58
N PHE A 219 -12.58 -10.80 -16.72
CA PHE A 219 -11.73 -9.67 -17.12
C PHE A 219 -10.31 -10.10 -17.55
N ASN A 220 -9.98 -11.39 -17.55
CA ASN A 220 -8.76 -11.91 -18.19
C ASN A 220 -9.08 -12.43 -19.61
N THR A 221 -9.59 -11.53 -20.46
CA THR A 221 -9.94 -11.85 -21.84
C THR A 221 -9.43 -10.79 -22.81
N LYS A 222 -9.07 -11.23 -24.01
CA LYS A 222 -8.78 -10.36 -25.16
C LYS A 222 -10.01 -10.15 -26.07
N ASP A 223 -11.09 -10.89 -25.85
CA ASP A 223 -12.33 -10.75 -26.62
C ASP A 223 -13.13 -9.53 -26.11
N PRO A 224 -13.34 -8.49 -26.95
CA PRO A 224 -14.12 -7.32 -26.57
C PRO A 224 -15.57 -7.64 -26.20
N ALA A 225 -16.18 -8.67 -26.80
CA ALA A 225 -17.56 -9.04 -26.51
C ALA A 225 -17.67 -9.69 -25.11
N ALA A 226 -16.77 -10.63 -24.78
CA ALA A 226 -16.65 -11.19 -23.44
C ALA A 226 -16.35 -10.12 -22.39
N ARG A 227 -15.48 -9.14 -22.71
CA ARG A 227 -15.18 -8.00 -21.84
C ARG A 227 -16.43 -7.16 -21.57
N ALA A 228 -17.15 -6.77 -22.64
CA ALA A 228 -18.37 -5.98 -22.52
C ALA A 228 -19.45 -6.70 -21.70
N ALA A 229 -19.57 -8.03 -21.86
CA ALA A 229 -20.47 -8.84 -21.05
C ALA A 229 -20.07 -8.83 -19.56
N ALA A 230 -18.78 -8.99 -19.24
CA ALA A 230 -18.32 -8.90 -17.85
C ALA A 230 -18.55 -7.51 -17.24
N CYS A 231 -18.37 -6.43 -18.02
CA CYS A 231 -18.71 -5.07 -17.58
C CYS A 231 -20.20 -4.92 -17.28
N ARG A 232 -21.10 -5.40 -18.15
CA ARG A 232 -22.55 -5.33 -17.92
C ARG A 232 -22.94 -6.05 -16.64
N ASP A 233 -22.46 -7.29 -16.45
CA ASP A 233 -22.80 -8.10 -15.28
C ASP A 233 -22.27 -7.44 -13.98
N LEU A 234 -21.07 -6.84 -14.03
CA LEU A 234 -20.53 -6.06 -12.91
C LEU A 234 -21.43 -4.87 -12.57
N PHE A 235 -21.80 -4.05 -13.56
CA PHE A 235 -22.57 -2.84 -13.34
C PHE A 235 -23.99 -3.15 -12.85
N GLU A 236 -24.63 -4.17 -13.41
CA GLU A 236 -25.92 -4.68 -12.91
C GLU A 236 -25.81 -5.13 -11.44
N LEU A 237 -24.75 -5.86 -11.08
CA LEU A 237 -24.55 -6.37 -9.72
C LEU A 237 -24.36 -5.24 -8.69
N ILE A 238 -23.65 -4.17 -9.04
CA ILE A 238 -23.45 -3.01 -8.15
C ILE A 238 -24.63 -2.01 -8.20
N GLY A 239 -25.63 -2.25 -9.04
CA GLY A 239 -26.80 -1.39 -9.19
C GLY A 239 -26.51 -0.09 -9.94
N ASP A 240 -25.48 -0.10 -10.80
CA ASP A 240 -25.10 1.01 -11.67
C ASP A 240 -25.52 0.71 -13.11
N SER A 241 -25.93 1.72 -13.87
CA SER A 241 -26.26 1.49 -15.29
C SER A 241 -24.95 1.41 -16.07
N PRO A 242 -24.72 0.39 -16.90
CA PRO A 242 -23.62 0.45 -17.86
C PRO A 242 -23.88 1.68 -18.75
N ALA A 243 -23.08 2.72 -18.59
CA ALA A 243 -23.18 3.90 -19.45
C ALA A 243 -23.04 3.45 -20.91
N ALA A 244 -23.98 3.91 -21.74
CA ALA A 244 -24.06 3.63 -23.18
C ALA A 244 -22.79 4.06 -23.92
#